data_AF-A0A9J5XNI1-F1
#
_entry.id   AF-A0A9J5XNI1-F1
#
_cell.length_a   1.000
_cell.length_b   1.000
_cell.length_c   1.000
_cell.angle_alpha   90.00
_cell.angle_beta   90.00
_cell.angle_gamma   90.00
#
_symmetry.space_group_name_H-M   'P 1'
#
loop_
_entity.id
_entity.type
_entity.pdbx_description
1 polymer ?
#
loop_
_entity_poly.entity_id
_entity_poly.type
_entity_poly.pdbx_seq_one_letter_code
_entity_poly.pdbx_strand_id
1 'polypeptide(L)'
;MLKRMLEEKKSQPRKEQSDFFDYVLEELQSKDTILTEGIALDLMFVLLFVSFETTSWAITLALKFLHEYPEALKELKEEHEAIIRRRENASYGLTWQEYKSMKFTFQGIELNGATRNFMAFGGGIRYCIGADFAKVQMAFFLHCFVTKYK
;
A
#
# COMPACT_ATOMS: atom_id res chain seq x y z
N MET A 1 10.49 9.30 17.90
CA MET A 1 9.32 8.39 17.90
C MET A 1 9.75 6.94 17.65
N LEU A 2 10.33 6.61 16.49
CA LEU A 2 10.73 5.23 16.13
C LEU A 2 11.67 4.57 17.15
N LYS A 3 12.68 5.29 17.65
CA LYS A 3 13.58 4.78 18.69
C LYS A 3 12.82 4.34 19.95
N ARG A 4 11.84 5.13 20.39
CA ARG A 4 11.02 4.78 21.56
C ARG A 4 10.20 3.49 21.31
N MET A 5 9.60 3.37 20.14
CA MET A 5 8.84 2.17 19.76
C MET A 5 9.72 0.92 19.70
N LEU A 6 10.97 1.07 19.24
CA LEU A 6 11.97 0.01 19.23
C LEU A 6 12.29 -0.47 20.66
N GLU A 7 12.59 0.45 21.58
CA GLU A 7 12.86 0.10 22.98
C GLU A 7 11.65 -0.58 23.64
N GLU A 8 10.45 -0.06 23.40
CA GLU A 8 9.19 -0.64 23.90
C GLU A 8 9.03 -2.09 23.43
N LYS A 9 9.19 -2.35 22.12
CA LYS A 9 9.07 -3.70 21.54
C LYS A 9 10.19 -4.64 22.00
N LYS A 10 11.41 -4.15 22.24
CA LYS A 10 12.49 -4.94 22.85
C LYS A 10 12.18 -5.34 24.29
N SER A 11 11.61 -4.43 25.07
CA SER A 11 11.26 -4.67 26.48
C SER A 11 10.10 -5.64 26.67
N GLN A 12 9.19 -5.70 25.68
CA GLN A 12 8.00 -6.56 25.71
C GLN A 12 7.88 -7.29 24.37
N PRO A 13 8.66 -8.38 24.17
CA PRO A 13 8.59 -9.14 22.93
C PRO A 13 7.19 -9.75 22.78
N ARG A 14 6.54 -9.47 21.63
CA ARG A 14 5.27 -10.12 21.29
C ARG A 14 5.53 -11.58 20.93
N LYS A 15 4.56 -12.45 21.23
CA LYS A 15 4.61 -13.87 20.85
C LYS A 15 4.43 -14.10 19.33
N GLU A 16 3.79 -13.16 18.65
CA GLU A 16 3.52 -13.22 17.22
C GLU A 16 4.01 -11.93 16.54
N GLN A 17 4.66 -12.09 15.38
CA GLN A 17 5.02 -10.98 14.52
C GLN A 17 3.74 -10.43 13.89
N SER A 18 3.45 -9.17 14.17
CA SER A 18 2.19 -8.54 13.80
C SER A 18 2.38 -7.40 12.80
N ASP A 19 3.57 -6.81 12.77
CA ASP A 19 3.90 -5.69 11.89
C ASP A 19 5.35 -5.79 11.38
N PHE A 20 5.69 -4.95 10.39
CA PHE A 20 7.03 -4.94 9.79
C PHE A 20 8.16 -4.66 10.79
N PHE A 21 7.86 -3.92 11.86
CA PHE A 21 8.84 -3.62 12.91
C PHE A 21 9.26 -4.89 13.66
N ASP A 22 8.34 -5.83 13.86
CA ASP A 22 8.66 -7.12 14.50
C ASP A 22 9.67 -7.93 13.66
N TYR A 23 9.54 -7.90 12.33
CA TYR A 23 10.50 -8.54 11.42
C TYR A 23 11.87 -7.86 11.40
N VAL A 24 11.91 -6.52 11.47
CA VAL A 24 13.18 -5.77 11.60
C VAL A 24 13.88 -6.12 12.91
N LEU A 25 13.14 -6.32 14.00
CA LEU A 25 13.68 -6.73 15.28
C LEU A 25 14.25 -8.15 15.26
N GLU A 26 13.56 -9.07 14.60
CA GLU A 26 14.06 -10.43 14.38
C GLU A 26 15.38 -10.42 13.60
N GLU A 27 15.45 -9.68 12.49
CA GLU A 27 16.66 -9.56 11.69
C GLU A 27 17.80 -8.90 12.48
N LEU A 28 17.50 -7.89 13.29
CA LEU A 28 18.47 -7.23 14.18
C LEU A 28 19.08 -8.19 15.22
N GLN A 29 18.39 -9.29 15.55
CA GLN A 29 18.86 -10.31 16.50
C GLN A 29 19.56 -11.49 15.80
N SER A 30 19.58 -11.53 14.46
CA SER A 30 20.25 -12.58 13.69
C SER A 30 21.78 -12.52 13.87
N LYS A 31 22.42 -13.69 13.94
CA LYS A 31 23.85 -13.83 14.26
C LYS A 31 24.78 -13.21 13.23
N ASP A 32 24.38 -13.20 11.96
CA ASP A 32 25.18 -12.70 10.83
C ASP A 32 24.59 -11.40 10.23
N THR A 33 23.80 -10.66 11.02
CA THR A 33 23.10 -9.49 10.50
C THR A 33 24.04 -8.33 10.23
N ILE A 34 23.82 -7.65 9.11
CA ILE A 34 24.41 -6.34 8.80
C ILE A 34 23.59 -5.19 9.38
N LEU A 35 22.39 -5.49 9.89
CA LEU A 35 21.46 -4.50 10.38
C LEU A 35 21.91 -4.04 11.77
N THR A 36 22.25 -2.75 11.89
CA THR A 36 22.46 -2.13 13.20
C THR A 36 21.20 -1.42 13.64
N GLU A 37 21.12 -1.07 14.92
CA GLU A 37 20.00 -0.32 15.46
C GLU A 37 19.77 1.02 14.75
N GLY A 38 20.86 1.72 14.41
CA GLY A 38 20.81 2.95 13.61
C GLY A 38 20.27 2.69 12.21
N ILE A 39 20.81 1.69 11.50
CA ILE A 39 20.35 1.33 10.15
C ILE A 39 18.89 0.90 10.16
N ALA A 40 18.44 0.16 11.18
CA ALA A 40 17.04 -0.22 11.34
C ALA A 40 16.12 1.00 11.48
N LEU A 41 16.50 1.96 12.32
CA LEU A 41 15.74 3.20 12.50
C LEU A 41 15.71 4.05 11.22
N ASP A 42 16.84 4.17 10.53
CA ASP A 42 16.94 4.89 9.26
C ASP A 42 16.11 4.20 8.17
N LEU A 43 16.15 2.86 8.09
CA LEU A 43 15.33 2.07 7.17
C LEU A 43 13.84 2.29 7.45
N MET A 44 13.40 2.23 8.71
CA MET A 44 12.01 2.50 9.09
C MET A 44 11.58 3.90 8.68
N PHE A 45 12.42 4.90 8.93
CA PHE A 45 12.13 6.28 8.57
C PHE A 45 12.04 6.47 7.06
N VAL A 46 13.03 5.97 6.31
CA VAL A 46 13.07 6.07 4.84
C VAL A 46 11.86 5.38 4.23
N LEU A 47 11.48 4.19 4.68
CA LEU A 47 10.30 3.48 4.16
C LEU A 47 8.99 4.25 4.40
N LEU A 48 8.83 4.88 5.57
CA LEU A 48 7.68 5.73 5.85
C LEU A 48 7.67 6.99 4.97
N PHE A 49 8.83 7.60 4.76
CA PHE A 49 8.96 8.79 3.93
C PHE A 49 8.63 8.50 2.46
N VAL A 50 9.28 7.48 1.87
CA VAL A 50 9.10 7.15 0.45
C VAL A 50 7.70 6.59 0.17
N SER A 51 7.07 5.90 1.12
CA SER A 51 5.69 5.42 0.94
C SER A 51 4.68 6.56 0.98
N PHE A 52 4.89 7.60 1.79
CA PHE A 52 3.99 8.75 1.84
C PHE A 52 4.10 9.63 0.59
N GLU A 53 5.31 10.07 0.24
CA GLU A 53 5.50 11.08 -0.80
C GLU A 53 4.94 10.63 -2.15
N THR A 54 5.30 9.42 -2.60
CA THR A 54 4.87 8.93 -3.92
C THR A 54 3.39 8.57 -3.96
N THR A 55 2.86 7.92 -2.91
CA THR A 55 1.44 7.51 -2.91
C THR A 55 0.51 8.70 -2.78
N SER A 56 0.88 9.71 -1.98
CA SER A 56 0.09 10.94 -1.85
C SER A 56 -0.05 11.63 -3.20
N TRP A 57 1.05 11.85 -3.93
CA TRP A 57 1.02 12.44 -5.27
C TRP A 57 0.22 11.60 -6.26
N ALA A 58 0.41 10.27 -6.26
CA ALA A 58 -0.31 9.37 -7.15
C ALA A 58 -1.83 9.41 -6.91
N ILE A 59 -2.27 9.41 -5.65
CA ILE A 59 -3.68 9.52 -5.29
C ILE A 59 -4.24 10.90 -5.68
N THR A 60 -3.51 11.98 -5.43
CA THR A 60 -3.93 13.33 -5.82
C THR A 60 -4.14 13.43 -7.33
N LEU A 61 -3.20 12.92 -8.13
CA LEU A 61 -3.34 12.88 -9.59
C LEU A 61 -4.50 11.98 -10.03
N ALA A 62 -4.68 10.82 -9.40
CA ALA A 62 -5.80 9.94 -9.67
C ALA A 62 -7.13 10.66 -9.43
N LEU A 63 -7.29 11.36 -8.31
CA LEU A 63 -8.49 12.15 -8.02
C LEU A 63 -8.71 13.28 -9.02
N LYS A 64 -7.65 14.00 -9.41
CA LYS A 64 -7.72 15.05 -10.44
C LYS A 64 -8.21 14.47 -11.77
N PHE A 65 -7.66 13.34 -12.22
CA PHE A 65 -8.08 12.73 -13.47
C PHE A 65 -9.49 12.14 -13.38
N LEU A 66 -9.88 11.52 -12.26
CA LEU A 66 -11.26 11.06 -12.06
C LEU A 66 -12.27 12.22 -12.10
N HIS A 67 -11.87 13.41 -11.62
CA HIS A 67 -12.70 14.61 -11.73
C HIS A 67 -12.79 15.12 -13.18
N GLU A 68 -11.69 15.12 -13.92
CA GLU A 68 -11.65 15.57 -15.33
C GLU A 68 -12.31 14.58 -16.31
N TYR A 69 -12.35 13.29 -15.97
CA TYR A 69 -12.90 12.20 -16.79
C TYR A 69 -14.06 11.49 -16.08
N PRO A 70 -15.29 12.01 -16.13
CA PRO A 70 -16.43 11.50 -15.38
C PRO A 70 -16.84 10.06 -15.75
N GLU A 71 -16.58 9.62 -17.00
CA GLU A 71 -16.82 8.24 -17.42
C GLU A 71 -15.95 7.25 -16.65
N ALA A 72 -14.67 7.57 -16.43
CA ALA A 72 -13.77 6.75 -15.63
C ALA A 72 -14.21 6.71 -14.15
N LEU A 73 -14.68 7.83 -13.60
CA LEU A 73 -15.24 7.87 -12.25
C LEU A 73 -16.50 7.02 -12.13
N LYS A 74 -17.36 7.02 -13.15
CA LYS A 74 -18.57 6.20 -13.19
C LYS A 74 -18.21 4.72 -13.20
N GLU A 75 -17.29 4.29 -14.06
CA GLU A 75 -16.84 2.90 -14.13
C GLU A 75 -16.19 2.43 -12.81
N LEU A 76 -15.36 3.28 -12.19
CA LEU A 76 -14.78 3.04 -10.87
C LEU A 76 -15.87 2.83 -9.80
N LYS A 77 -16.87 3.72 -9.77
CA LYS A 77 -18.01 3.61 -8.84
C LYS A 77 -18.78 2.32 -9.06
N GLU A 78 -19.11 1.98 -10.30
CA GLU A 78 -19.84 0.76 -10.63
C GLU A 78 -19.09 -0.51 -10.16
N GLU A 79 -17.77 -0.58 -10.39
CA GLU A 79 -16.93 -1.68 -9.90
C GLU A 79 -17.00 -1.84 -8.38
N HIS A 80 -16.76 -0.75 -7.64
CA HIS A 80 -16.68 -0.81 -6.17
C HIS A 80 -18.06 -0.96 -5.51
N GLU A 81 -19.12 -0.40 -6.08
CA GLU A 81 -20.49 -0.66 -5.63
C GLU A 81 -20.90 -2.12 -5.86
N ALA A 82 -20.50 -2.72 -6.99
CA ALA A 82 -20.75 -4.14 -7.24
C ALA A 82 -20.03 -5.05 -6.24
N ILE A 83 -18.86 -4.64 -5.72
CA ILE A 83 -18.20 -5.33 -4.60
C ILE A 83 -19.09 -5.24 -3.34
N ILE A 84 -19.55 -4.05 -2.96
CA ILE A 84 -20.38 -3.86 -1.75
C ILE A 84 -21.70 -4.62 -1.86
N ARG A 85 -22.37 -4.59 -3.02
CA ARG A 85 -23.66 -5.28 -3.23
C ARG A 85 -23.58 -6.80 -3.05
N ARG A 86 -22.40 -7.39 -3.24
CA ARG A 86 -22.17 -8.83 -3.04
C ARG A 86 -21.91 -9.22 -1.58
N ARG A 87 -21.75 -8.24 -0.67
CA ARG A 87 -21.50 -8.51 0.74
C ARG A 87 -22.79 -8.87 1.46
N GLU A 88 -22.75 -9.95 2.22
CA GLU A 88 -23.80 -10.26 3.21
C GLU A 88 -23.81 -9.22 4.35
N ASN A 89 -22.64 -8.66 4.68
CA ASN A 89 -22.51 -7.68 5.74
C ASN A 89 -21.58 -6.52 5.31
N ALA A 90 -22.18 -5.35 5.10
CA ALA A 90 -21.49 -4.15 4.65
C ALA A 90 -20.53 -3.54 5.69
N SER A 91 -20.54 -4.02 6.95
CA SER A 91 -19.69 -3.49 8.03
C SER A 91 -18.25 -4.01 8.01
N TYR A 92 -17.96 -5.09 7.27
CA TYR A 92 -16.60 -5.61 7.14
C TYR A 92 -15.73 -4.73 6.24
N GLY A 93 -14.44 -4.66 6.57
CA GLY A 93 -13.42 -4.04 5.73
C GLY A 93 -13.24 -4.78 4.40
N LEU A 94 -12.52 -4.15 3.47
CA LEU A 94 -12.19 -4.77 2.18
C LEU A 94 -11.39 -6.06 2.39
N THR A 95 -11.85 -7.16 1.80
CA THR A 95 -11.15 -8.44 1.85
C THR A 95 -10.10 -8.57 0.75
N TRP A 96 -9.17 -9.51 0.91
CA TRP A 96 -8.15 -9.78 -0.12
C TRP A 96 -8.74 -10.31 -1.43
N GLN A 97 -9.82 -11.10 -1.36
CA GLN A 97 -10.51 -11.60 -2.55
C GLN A 97 -11.18 -10.46 -3.32
N GLU A 98 -11.79 -9.51 -2.61
CA GLU A 98 -12.40 -8.33 -3.21
C GLU A 98 -11.35 -7.39 -3.80
N TYR A 99 -10.25 -7.13 -3.08
CA TYR A 99 -9.11 -6.36 -3.59
C TYR A 99 -8.65 -6.94 -4.94
N LYS A 100 -8.39 -8.24 -5.00
CA LYS A 100 -7.98 -8.94 -6.23
C LYS A 100 -9.01 -8.90 -7.37
N SER A 101 -10.27 -8.59 -7.09
CA SER A 101 -11.34 -8.53 -8.09
C SER A 101 -11.50 -7.16 -8.76
N MET A 102 -10.76 -6.14 -8.33
CA MET A 102 -10.87 -4.75 -8.81
C MET A 102 -10.19 -4.54 -10.17
N LYS A 103 -10.76 -5.12 -11.23
CA LYS A 103 -10.20 -5.11 -12.59
C LYS A 103 -9.97 -3.70 -13.13
N PHE A 104 -10.96 -2.81 -13.05
CA PHE A 104 -10.87 -1.44 -13.56
C PHE A 104 -9.86 -0.62 -12.73
N THR A 105 -9.95 -0.73 -11.40
CA THR A 105 -8.99 -0.09 -10.49
C THR A 105 -7.56 -0.50 -10.83
N PHE A 106 -7.31 -1.79 -11.07
CA PHE A 106 -6.01 -2.26 -11.51
C PHE A 106 -5.69 -1.91 -12.96
N GLN A 107 -6.62 -1.65 -13.87
CA GLN A 107 -6.21 -1.09 -15.17
C GLN A 107 -5.61 0.31 -15.02
N GLY A 108 -6.10 1.11 -14.07
CA GLY A 108 -5.53 2.41 -13.74
C GLY A 108 -4.24 2.35 -12.91
N ILE A 109 -4.10 1.34 -12.04
CA ILE A 109 -2.96 1.16 -11.12
C ILE A 109 -1.87 0.24 -11.72
N GLU A 110 -2.29 -0.89 -12.27
CA GLU A 110 -1.49 -1.78 -13.11
C GLU A 110 -1.49 -1.28 -14.55
N LEU A 111 -0.51 -0.42 -14.81
CA LEU A 111 0.18 -0.48 -16.08
C LEU A 111 0.98 -1.79 -16.08
N ASN A 112 0.27 -2.89 -16.36
CA ASN A 112 0.75 -4.26 -16.24
C ASN A 112 1.99 -4.48 -17.11
N GLY A 113 3.11 -4.73 -16.44
CA GLY A 113 4.43 -4.90 -17.05
C GLY A 113 4.99 -3.58 -17.56
N ALA A 114 6.31 -3.51 -17.69
CA ALA A 114 6.91 -2.51 -18.56
C ALA A 114 6.25 -2.62 -19.95
N THR A 115 5.24 -1.80 -20.24
CA THR A 115 5.07 -1.36 -21.60
C THR A 115 6.42 -0.74 -21.96
N ARG A 116 6.94 -0.95 -23.17
CA ARG A 116 8.25 -0.40 -23.56
C ARG A 116 8.37 1.12 -23.31
N ASN A 117 7.25 1.79 -23.05
CA ASN A 117 7.12 3.24 -22.92
C ASN A 117 6.84 3.74 -21.48
N PHE A 118 6.53 2.88 -20.50
CA PHE A 118 6.19 3.34 -19.14
C PHE A 118 6.57 2.35 -18.03
N MET A 119 7.28 2.84 -17.01
CA MET A 119 7.80 2.06 -15.87
C MET A 119 7.58 2.80 -14.53
N ALA A 120 6.33 2.89 -14.06
CA ALA A 120 5.99 3.60 -12.81
C ALA A 120 6.81 3.15 -11.58
N PHE A 121 7.12 1.85 -11.50
CA PHE A 121 7.84 1.24 -10.38
C PHE A 121 9.29 0.87 -10.74
N GLY A 122 9.81 1.38 -11.86
CA GLY A 122 11.13 1.02 -12.38
C GLY A 122 11.19 -0.42 -12.93
N GLY A 123 12.39 -1.00 -12.96
CA GLY A 123 12.62 -2.34 -13.49
C GLY A 123 14.00 -2.90 -13.11
N GLY A 124 14.21 -4.19 -13.39
CA GLY A 124 15.46 -4.90 -13.08
C GLY A 124 15.76 -4.97 -11.58
N ILE A 125 17.04 -4.94 -11.21
CA ILE A 125 17.50 -5.02 -9.82
C ILE A 125 17.09 -3.82 -8.93
N ARG A 126 16.55 -2.75 -9.54
CA ARG A 126 16.06 -1.55 -8.85
C ARG A 126 14.54 -1.41 -8.95
N TYR A 127 13.82 -2.49 -9.26
CA TYR A 127 12.36 -2.49 -9.18
C TYR A 127 11.90 -2.13 -7.77
N CYS A 128 10.87 -1.29 -7.68
CA CYS A 128 10.39 -0.76 -6.42
C CYS A 128 9.89 -1.89 -5.49
N ILE A 129 10.55 -2.05 -4.35
CA ILE A 129 10.17 -3.02 -3.31
C ILE A 129 8.79 -2.72 -2.70
N GLY A 130 8.33 -1.46 -2.77
CA GLY A 130 7.04 -1.02 -2.25
C GLY A 130 5.90 -1.07 -3.28
N ALA A 131 6.12 -1.59 -4.48
CA ALA A 131 5.13 -1.56 -5.56
C ALA A 131 3.79 -2.16 -5.13
N ASP A 132 3.80 -3.39 -4.60
CA ASP A 132 2.55 -4.07 -4.23
C ASP A 132 1.86 -3.42 -3.02
N PHE A 133 2.65 -2.91 -2.06
CA PHE A 133 2.10 -2.15 -0.93
C PHE A 133 1.41 -0.86 -1.42
N ALA A 134 2.05 -0.12 -2.33
CA ALA A 134 1.48 1.09 -2.92
C ALA A 134 0.18 0.81 -3.66
N LYS A 135 0.11 -0.27 -4.44
CA LYS A 135 -1.11 -0.69 -5.14
C LYS A 135 -2.26 -0.97 -4.17
N VAL A 136 -1.98 -1.70 -3.08
CA VAL A 136 -2.97 -1.98 -2.03
C VAL A 136 -3.45 -0.69 -1.38
N GLN A 137 -2.54 0.20 -0.99
CA GLN A 137 -2.87 1.47 -0.35
C GLN A 137 -3.74 2.36 -1.25
N MET A 138 -3.38 2.49 -2.54
CA MET A 138 -4.13 3.26 -3.52
C MET A 138 -5.51 2.67 -3.78
N ALA A 139 -5.61 1.36 -4.03
CA ALA A 139 -6.89 0.70 -4.27
C ALA A 139 -7.84 0.79 -3.06
N PHE A 140 -7.31 0.62 -1.86
CA PHE A 140 -8.09 0.78 -0.63
C PHE A 140 -8.60 2.21 -0.46
N PHE A 141 -7.75 3.21 -0.72
CA PHE A 141 -8.16 4.61 -0.69
C PHE A 141 -9.27 4.90 -1.69
N LEU A 142 -9.10 4.51 -2.96
CA LEU A 142 -10.09 4.72 -4.01
C LEU A 142 -11.42 4.04 -3.68
N HIS A 143 -11.37 2.80 -3.21
CA HIS A 143 -12.56 2.07 -2.75
C HIS A 143 -13.29 2.86 -1.67
N CYS A 144 -12.59 3.31 -0.63
CA CYS A 144 -13.20 4.11 0.44
C CYS A 144 -13.74 5.44 -0.06
N PHE A 145 -13.01 6.11 -0.95
CA PHE A 145 -13.39 7.39 -1.54
C PHE A 145 -14.72 7.28 -2.28
N VAL A 146 -14.83 6.37 -3.25
CA VAL A 146 -16.03 6.29 -4.11
C VAL A 146 -17.25 5.66 -3.43
N THR A 147 -17.06 4.94 -2.32
CA THR A 147 -18.16 4.26 -1.62
C THR A 147 -18.68 5.00 -0.40
N LYS A 148 -17.85 5.86 0.23
CA LYS A 148 -18.24 6.58 1.45
C LYS A 148 -18.44 8.08 1.25
N TYR A 149 -17.81 8.68 0.25
CA TYR A 149 -17.88 10.13 0.00
C TYR A 149 -18.69 10.40 -1.27
N LYS A 150 -19.65 11.33 -1.17
CA LYS A 150 -20.55 11.73 -2.25
C LYS A 150 -20.39 13.22 -2.54
#